data_AF-A0A3N5VU13-F1
#
_entry.id   AF-A0A3N5VU13-F1
#
_cell.length_a   1.000
_cell.length_b   1.000
_cell.length_c   1.000
_cell.angle_alpha   90.00
_cell.angle_beta   90.00
_cell.angle_gamma   90.00
#
_symmetry.space_group_name_H-M   'P 1'
#
loop_
_entity.id
_entity.type
_entity.pdbx_description
1 polymer ?
#
loop_
_entity_poly.entity_id
_entity_poly.type
_entity_poly.pdbx_seq_one_letter_code
_entity_poly.pdbx_strand_id
1 'polypeptide(L)' 'MPATAASAPGKIILFGEHAVVDGQPAIAAALDRGIRAA' A
#
# COMPACT_ATOMS: atom_id res chain seq x y z
N MET A 1 -0.24 -30.64 -4.98
CA MET A 1 0.44 -29.33 -4.98
C MET A 1 -0.10 -28.56 -3.79
N PRO A 2 0.72 -28.01 -2.88
CA PRO A 2 0.19 -27.21 -1.78
C PRO A 2 -0.50 -25.96 -2.35
N ALA A 3 -1.64 -25.58 -1.78
CA ALA A 3 -2.29 -24.32 -2.13
C ALA A 3 -1.38 -23.16 -1.70
N THR A 4 -1.05 -22.28 -2.64
CA THR A 4 -0.25 -21.07 -2.39
C THR A 4 -1.15 -19.95 -1.89
N ALA A 5 -0.97 -19.57 -0.62
CA ALA A 5 -1.63 -18.40 -0.05
C ALA A 5 -0.70 -17.17 -0.05
N ALA A 6 -1.27 -16.00 -0.32
CA ALA A 6 -0.61 -14.71 -0.30
C ALA A 6 -1.50 -13.64 0.36
N SER A 7 -0.87 -12.60 0.91
CA SER A 7 -1.54 -11.46 1.52
C SER A 7 -0.80 -10.18 1.18
N ALA A 8 -1.55 -9.11 0.88
CA ALA A 8 -1.00 -7.78 0.65
C ALA A 8 -1.83 -6.72 1.38
N PRO A 9 -1.21 -5.80 2.15
CA PRO A 9 -1.92 -4.68 2.76
C PRO A 9 -2.31 -3.65 1.71
N GLY A 10 -3.37 -2.90 1.97
CA GLY A 10 -3.60 -1.63 1.31
C GLY A 10 -2.57 -0.59 1.75
N LYS A 11 -2.54 0.54 1.05
CA LYS A 11 -1.75 1.71 1.47
C LYS A 11 -2.57 2.98 1.39
N ILE A 12 -2.17 3.98 2.16
CA ILE A 12 -2.66 5.35 2.09
C ILE A 12 -1.48 6.32 2.01
N ILE A 13 -1.66 7.44 1.31
CA ILE A 13 -0.73 8.58 1.39
C ILE A 13 -1.24 9.48 2.51
N LEU A 14 -0.44 9.66 3.56
CA LEU A 14 -0.78 10.50 4.71
C LEU A 14 -0.48 11.98 4.43
N PHE A 15 0.59 12.25 3.69
CA PHE A 15 1.01 13.61 3.33
C PHE A 15 1.67 13.64 1.96
N GLY A 16 1.42 14.72 1.22
CA GLY A 16 2.11 15.02 -0.03
C GLY A 16 1.45 14.43 -1.27
N GLU A 17 0.13 14.20 -1.28
CA GLU A 17 -0.54 13.56 -2.41
C GLU A 17 -0.44 14.37 -3.72
N HIS A 18 -0.40 15.70 -3.62
CA HIS A 18 -0.16 16.58 -4.75
C HIS A 18 1.33 16.92 -4.92
N ALA A 19 2.07 17.10 -3.82
CA ALA A 19 3.48 17.51 -3.87
C ALA A 19 4.42 16.47 -4.51
N VAL A 20 4.08 15.17 -4.42
CA VAL A 20 4.88 14.11 -5.03
C VAL A 20 4.89 14.15 -6.56
N VAL A 21 3.87 14.75 -7.16
CA VAL A 21 3.80 14.96 -8.61
C VAL A 21 4.92 15.90 -9.08
N ASP A 22 5.34 16.84 -8.23
CA ASP A 22 6.40 17.80 -8.50
C ASP A 22 7.78 17.36 -7.96
N GLY A 23 7.93 16.09 -7.56
CA GLY A 23 9.20 15.51 -7.12
C GLY A 23 9.50 15.67 -5.62
N GLN A 24 8.59 16.25 -4.84
CA GLN A 24 8.75 16.31 -3.39
C GLN A 24 8.42 14.96 -2.72
N PRO A 25 9.03 14.61 -1.57
CA PRO A 25 8.70 13.38 -0.87
C PRO A 25 7.24 13.34 -0.37
N ALA A 26 6.64 12.14 -0.38
CA ALA A 26 5.36 11.86 0.26
C ALA A 26 5.51 10.76 1.32
N ILE A 27 4.65 10.81 2.34
CA ILE A 27 4.62 9.80 3.40
C ILE A 27 3.45 8.86 3.12
N ALA A 28 3.76 7.58 2.88
CA ALA A 28 2.76 6.53 2.76
C ALA A 28 2.80 5.60 3.97
N ALA A 29 1.65 5.03 4.33
CA ALA A 29 1.51 4.04 5.38
C ALA A 29 0.73 2.82 4.90
N ALA A 30 1.03 1.66 5.47
CA ALA A 30 0.25 0.45 5.27
C ALA A 30 -1.06 0.53 6.06
N LEU A 31 -2.14 0.03 5.45
CA LEU A 31 -3.42 -0.14 6.13
C LEU A 31 -3.50 -1.55 6.72
N ASP A 32 -4.23 -1.67 7.84
CA ASP A 32 -4.63 -2.97 8.42
C ASP A 32 -5.64 -3.73 7.55
N ARG A 33 -6.20 -3.05 6.54
CA ARG A 33 -7.08 -3.59 5.51
C ARG A 33 -6.30 -3.88 4.23
N GLY A 34 -6.54 -5.05 3.63
CA GLY A 34 -5.85 -5.51 2.43
C GLY A 34 -6.54 -6.72 1.78
N ILE A 35 -5.85 -7.37 0.86
CA ILE A 35 -6.36 -8.53 0.13
C ILE A 35 -5.61 -9.80 0.58
N ARG A 36 -6.34 -10.93 0.57
CA ARG A 36 -5.78 -12.28 0.73
C ARG A 36 -6.16 -13.10 -0.51
N ALA A 37 -5.21 -13.88 -1.01
CA ALA A 37 -5.41 -14.88 -2.06
C ALA A 37 -4.99 -16.25 -1.50
N ALA A 38 -5.70 -17.31 -1.84
CA ALA A 38 -5.46 -18.69 -1.38
C ALA A 38 -5.69 -19.69 -2.51
#